data_AF-A0A073JPA4-F1
#
_entry.id   AF-A0A073JPA4-F1
#
_cell.length_a   1.000
_cell.length_b   1.000
_cell.length_c   1.000
_cell.angle_alpha   90.00
_cell.angle_beta   90.00
_cell.angle_gamma   90.00
#
_symmetry.space_group_name_H-M   'P 1'
#
loop_
_entity.id
_entity.type
_entity.pdbx_description
1 polymer ?
#
loop_
_entity_poly.entity_id
_entity_poly.type
_entity_poly.pdbx_seq_one_letter_code
_entity_poly.pdbx_strand_id
1 'polypeptide(L)'
;MCSYTISVNITPKETQSLKTPITKEDHYYHCSSKRERITFKKDSITISGTRGSEIDTNFGLFTVRSTYQFSILKSFIYYLGCWGPFDIEKITFNVHNETSEILELDQEKLNNFFCNPLDFDFPKEKLENIFEIEDSKNRLVTALAYQIYGAESQDTFERFANNWRCFNHIYNCVNGDTSDTDGIQKVLKDVEETNLSDLSDPIEISKEFINNLPKTRLLGWLSQKNRNLDSFKNLSGIERMKDKELIKKVKELILPEFPGIKYDIDKNDDKYSNREERNVYKKIRRLEGSGNYPFDYLLLTIAYTKYLRNKYFHGEYRSPQLIFKDNDILNELNKTAEVLQKLNWVLLDRYYQKLYVENF
;
A
#
# COMPACT_ATOMS: atom_id res chain seq x y z
N MET A 1 32.08 22.59 14.53
CA MET A 1 30.99 21.67 14.92
C MET A 1 29.73 22.50 14.88
N CYS A 2 28.76 22.13 14.05
CA CYS A 2 27.54 22.91 13.83
C CYS A 2 26.40 22.26 14.61
N SER A 3 25.69 23.00 15.44
CA SER A 3 24.44 22.51 16.04
C SER A 3 23.25 23.01 15.25
N TYR A 4 22.12 22.34 15.38
CA TYR A 4 20.88 22.78 14.76
C TYR A 4 19.68 22.40 15.60
N THR A 5 18.59 23.12 15.36
CA THR A 5 17.27 22.86 15.93
C THR A 5 16.22 22.99 14.84
N ILE A 6 15.40 21.96 14.67
CA ILE A 6 14.19 22.00 13.86
C ILE A 6 13.01 22.06 14.82
N SER A 7 12.22 23.13 14.73
CA SER A 7 10.99 23.30 15.50
C SER A 7 9.80 23.18 14.57
N VAL A 8 8.88 22.29 14.89
CA VAL A 8 7.61 22.13 14.19
C VAL A 8 6.49 22.55 15.13
N ASN A 9 5.74 23.58 14.75
CA ASN A 9 4.54 24.00 15.46
C ASN A 9 3.34 23.24 14.91
N ILE A 10 2.53 22.66 15.80
CA ILE A 10 1.40 21.83 15.43
C ILE A 10 0.16 22.15 16.26
N THR A 11 -1.01 21.98 15.65
CA THR A 11 -2.30 22.04 16.35
C THR A 11 -2.97 20.67 16.31
N PRO A 12 -3.07 19.96 17.46
CA PRO A 12 -3.73 18.65 17.53
C PRO A 12 -5.24 18.78 17.30
N LYS A 13 -5.84 17.84 16.57
CA LYS A 13 -7.30 17.80 16.32
C LYS A 13 -8.06 16.93 17.31
N GLU A 14 -7.39 15.94 17.90
CA GLU A 14 -7.99 15.09 18.93
C GLU A 14 -7.74 15.60 20.34
N THR A 15 -8.63 15.21 21.25
CA THR A 15 -8.58 15.59 22.67
C THR A 15 -7.66 14.70 23.50
N GLN A 16 -7.08 13.62 22.94
CA GLN A 16 -6.00 12.84 23.56
C GLN A 16 -4.70 13.64 23.57
N SER A 17 -4.70 14.80 24.24
CA SER A 17 -3.57 15.71 24.26
C SER A 17 -2.41 15.12 25.07
N LEU A 18 -1.22 15.15 24.50
CA LEU A 18 0.03 14.90 25.21
C LEU A 18 0.14 15.83 26.43
N LYS A 19 0.06 15.27 27.65
CA LYS A 19 0.09 16.05 28.90
C LYS A 19 1.51 16.36 29.37
N THR A 20 2.44 15.45 29.11
CA THR A 20 3.84 15.54 29.56
C THR A 20 4.74 15.41 28.35
N PRO A 21 5.77 16.25 28.20
CA PRO A 21 6.73 16.11 27.11
C PRO A 21 7.39 14.73 27.09
N ILE A 22 7.57 14.16 25.90
CA ILE A 22 8.28 12.89 25.70
C ILE A 22 9.53 13.17 24.88
N THR A 23 10.65 12.57 25.25
CA THR A 23 11.90 12.61 24.48
C THR A 23 12.22 11.23 23.91
N LYS A 24 12.63 11.19 22.65
CA LYS A 24 13.18 10.03 21.95
C LYS A 24 14.54 10.40 21.35
N GLU A 25 15.38 9.40 21.12
CA GLU A 25 16.66 9.55 20.42
C GLU A 25 16.56 8.83 19.07
N ASP A 26 16.97 9.48 17.99
CA ASP A 26 16.91 8.93 16.63
C ASP A 26 18.29 8.82 16.01
N HIS A 27 18.52 7.81 15.19
CA HIS A 27 19.80 7.62 14.49
C HIS A 27 20.03 8.64 13.38
N TYR A 28 21.28 9.08 13.23
CA TYR A 28 21.70 9.83 12.05
C TYR A 28 21.68 8.93 10.80
N TYR A 29 21.53 9.55 9.61
CA TYR A 29 21.65 8.88 8.32
C TYR A 29 22.99 8.12 8.22
N HIS A 30 22.93 6.79 8.02
CA HIS A 30 24.07 5.86 7.98
C HIS A 30 25.04 5.96 9.18
N CYS A 31 24.58 6.40 10.35
CA CYS A 31 25.46 6.55 11.51
C CYS A 31 24.79 6.07 12.80
N SER A 32 25.24 4.90 13.27
CA SER A 32 24.74 4.26 14.49
C SER A 32 25.20 4.96 15.77
N SER A 33 26.35 5.63 15.75
CA SER A 33 26.99 6.21 16.92
C SER A 33 26.55 7.64 17.26
N LYS A 34 25.83 8.32 16.36
CA LYS A 34 25.33 9.67 16.57
C LYS A 34 23.80 9.68 16.59
N ARG A 35 23.24 10.43 17.53
CA ARG A 35 21.81 10.50 17.80
C ARG A 35 21.29 11.92 17.76
N GLU A 36 20.09 12.09 17.22
CA GLU A 36 19.31 13.33 17.30
C GLU A 36 18.33 13.19 18.45
N ARG A 37 18.19 14.26 19.23
CA ARG A 37 17.19 14.32 20.28
C ARG A 37 15.90 14.87 19.70
N ILE A 38 14.82 14.11 19.83
CA ILE A 38 13.47 14.49 19.42
C ILE A 38 12.62 14.68 20.68
N THR A 39 11.99 15.83 20.83
CA THR A 39 11.10 16.14 21.96
C THR A 39 9.71 16.48 21.44
N PHE A 40 8.73 15.70 21.89
CA PHE A 40 7.32 15.87 21.61
C PHE A 40 6.66 16.65 22.75
N LYS A 41 5.92 17.70 22.41
CA LYS A 41 5.03 18.46 23.29
C LYS A 41 3.63 18.49 22.68
N LYS A 42 2.66 19.02 23.43
CA LYS A 42 1.27 19.12 22.98
C LYS A 42 1.16 19.84 21.63
N ASP A 43 1.86 20.96 21.49
CA ASP A 43 1.75 21.94 20.41
C ASP A 43 3.03 22.07 19.58
N SER A 44 4.05 21.25 19.86
CA SER A 44 5.31 21.32 19.13
C SER A 44 6.08 20.02 19.10
N ILE A 45 6.86 19.83 18.04
CA ILE A 45 7.92 18.82 17.96
C ILE A 45 9.25 19.55 17.78
N THR A 46 10.27 19.18 18.56
CA THR A 46 11.62 19.76 18.46
C THR A 46 12.63 18.66 18.19
N ILE A 47 13.39 18.79 17.10
CA ILE A 47 14.49 17.89 16.73
C ILE A 47 15.79 18.67 16.84
N SER A 48 16.78 18.14 17.54
CA SER A 48 18.06 18.83 17.77
C SER A 48 19.24 17.88 17.70
N GLY A 49 20.39 18.39 17.23
CA GLY A 49 21.60 17.59 17.10
C GLY A 49 22.83 18.42 16.76
N THR A 50 23.95 17.72 16.58
CA THR A 50 25.25 18.31 16.20
C THR A 50 25.89 17.59 15.02
N ARG A 51 26.47 18.33 14.09
CA ARG A 51 27.17 17.81 12.91
C ARG A 51 28.63 18.25 12.89
N GLY A 52 29.47 17.38 12.33
CA GLY A 52 30.88 17.66 12.11
C GLY A 52 31.11 18.59 10.91
N SER A 53 30.30 18.42 9.87
CA SER A 53 30.30 19.23 8.65
C SER A 53 29.36 20.43 8.76
N GLU A 54 29.56 21.39 7.86
CA GLU A 54 28.62 22.47 7.57
C GLU A 54 27.24 21.91 7.15
N ILE A 55 26.19 22.66 7.46
CA ILE A 55 24.80 22.30 7.15
C ILE A 55 24.24 23.38 6.23
N ASP A 56 23.91 23.00 5.00
CA ASP A 56 23.14 23.83 4.08
C ASP A 56 21.65 23.68 4.42
N THR A 57 21.03 24.77 4.86
CA THR A 57 19.62 24.77 5.27
C THR A 57 18.65 24.47 4.13
N ASN A 58 18.93 24.95 2.91
CA ASN A 58 18.07 24.73 1.75
C ASN A 58 18.19 23.30 1.21
N PHE A 59 19.41 22.80 1.02
CA PHE A 59 19.60 21.43 0.53
C PHE A 59 19.27 20.39 1.60
N GLY A 60 19.41 20.78 2.87
CA GLY A 60 19.21 19.93 4.04
C GLY A 60 17.81 19.35 4.13
N LEU A 61 16.73 20.11 3.91
CA LEU A 61 15.37 19.58 4.13
C LEU A 61 14.72 18.89 2.91
N PHE A 62 15.11 19.25 1.69
CA PHE A 62 14.35 18.87 0.49
C PHE A 62 14.89 17.65 -0.25
N THR A 63 15.95 17.02 0.25
CA THR A 63 16.56 15.87 -0.42
C THR A 63 16.13 14.56 0.20
N VAL A 64 15.77 13.58 -0.64
CA VAL A 64 15.31 12.25 -0.21
C VAL A 64 16.31 11.44 0.63
N ARG A 65 17.56 11.91 0.74
CA ARG A 65 18.63 11.32 1.58
C ARG A 65 18.93 12.19 2.81
N SER A 66 18.04 13.11 3.13
CA SER A 66 18.17 14.00 4.27
C SER A 66 17.86 13.27 5.56
N THR A 67 18.80 13.26 6.50
CA THR A 67 18.52 12.86 7.89
C THR A 67 17.38 13.69 8.46
N TYR A 68 17.39 15.00 8.22
CA TYR A 68 16.44 15.93 8.80
C TYR A 68 15.01 15.65 8.31
N GLN A 69 14.83 15.43 7.01
CA GLN A 69 13.54 15.07 6.43
C GLN A 69 13.03 13.75 7.01
N PHE A 70 13.92 12.77 7.16
CA PHE A 70 13.57 11.46 7.68
C PHE A 70 13.17 11.50 9.17
N SER A 71 13.90 12.25 10.00
CA SER A 71 13.57 12.47 11.41
C SER A 71 12.23 13.21 11.57
N ILE A 72 11.96 14.20 10.72
CA ILE A 72 10.65 14.88 10.67
C ILE A 72 9.55 13.88 10.34
N LEU A 73 9.73 13.06 9.29
CA LEU A 73 8.74 12.07 8.86
C LEU A 73 8.45 11.03 9.95
N LYS A 74 9.50 10.44 10.57
CA LYS A 74 9.34 9.54 11.72
C LYS A 74 8.56 10.20 12.85
N SER A 75 8.90 11.45 13.17
CA SER A 75 8.22 12.21 14.22
C SER A 75 6.73 12.39 13.93
N PHE A 76 6.37 12.70 12.68
CA PHE A 76 4.98 12.88 12.28
C PHE A 76 4.19 11.56 12.32
N ILE A 77 4.78 10.48 11.81
CA ILE A 77 4.19 9.14 11.87
C ILE A 77 3.97 8.71 13.34
N TYR A 78 4.97 8.90 14.20
CA TYR A 78 4.86 8.59 15.62
C TYR A 78 3.80 9.42 16.32
N TYR A 79 3.75 10.73 16.02
CA TYR A 79 2.76 11.63 16.61
C TYR A 79 1.34 11.20 16.22
N LEU A 80 1.11 10.96 14.93
CA LEU A 80 -0.17 10.50 14.39
C LEU A 80 -0.62 9.20 15.07
N GLY A 81 0.25 8.20 15.17
CA GLY A 81 -0.09 6.92 15.79
C GLY A 81 -0.26 6.96 17.31
N CYS A 82 0.27 7.97 17.99
CA CYS A 82 0.20 8.07 19.46
C CYS A 82 -0.90 9.00 19.98
N TRP A 83 -1.23 10.06 19.24
CA TRP A 83 -2.11 11.14 19.68
C TRP A 83 -3.14 11.58 18.63
N GLY A 84 -3.13 10.99 17.44
CA GLY A 84 -4.07 11.28 16.38
C GLY A 84 -3.64 12.45 15.47
N PRO A 85 -4.55 12.90 14.58
CA PRO A 85 -4.27 13.89 13.56
C PRO A 85 -3.96 15.28 14.11
N PHE A 86 -3.17 16.03 13.35
CA PHE A 86 -2.70 17.37 13.69
C PHE A 86 -2.46 18.22 12.45
N ASP A 87 -2.66 19.54 12.57
CA ASP A 87 -2.26 20.51 11.56
C ASP A 87 -0.81 20.96 11.80
N ILE A 88 -0.05 21.17 10.72
CA ILE A 88 1.31 21.72 10.79
C ILE A 88 1.24 23.21 10.44
N GLU A 89 1.58 24.06 11.40
CA GLU A 89 1.49 25.52 11.24
C GLU A 89 2.77 26.10 10.66
N LYS A 90 3.93 25.63 11.16
CA LYS A 90 5.24 26.16 10.79
C LYS A 90 6.33 25.13 11.05
N ILE A 91 7.31 25.07 10.15
CA ILE A 91 8.61 24.41 10.38
C ILE A 91 9.71 25.46 10.33
N THR A 92 10.49 25.59 11.41
CA THR A 92 11.67 26.45 11.49
C THR A 92 12.91 25.59 11.65
N PHE A 93 13.84 25.70 10.72
CA PHE A 93 15.15 25.04 10.77
C PHE A 93 16.23 26.08 11.05
N ASN A 94 16.78 26.02 12.26
CA ASN A 94 17.82 26.92 12.74
C ASN A 94 19.15 26.16 12.81
N VAL A 95 20.14 26.63 12.06
CA VAL A 95 21.52 26.11 12.07
C VAL A 95 22.40 27.11 12.78
N HIS A 96 22.97 26.68 13.90
CA HIS A 96 23.92 27.45 14.68
C HIS A 96 25.35 27.17 14.16
N ASN A 97 25.71 27.86 13.09
CA ASN A 97 27.06 27.99 12.56
C ASN A 97 27.54 29.46 12.69
N GLU A 98 28.69 29.80 12.12
CA GLU A 98 29.27 31.15 12.19
C GLU A 98 28.34 32.24 11.61
N THR A 99 27.51 31.91 10.62
CA THR A 99 26.59 32.84 9.96
C THR A 99 25.17 32.81 10.53
N SER A 100 24.83 31.78 11.32
CA SER A 100 23.47 31.49 11.82
C SER A 100 22.41 31.52 10.73
N GLU A 101 22.17 30.37 10.10
CA GLU A 101 21.16 30.24 9.05
C GLU A 101 19.80 29.84 9.61
N ILE A 102 18.73 30.49 9.14
CA ILE A 102 17.35 30.16 9.51
C ILE A 102 16.53 29.98 8.23
N LEU A 103 15.90 28.81 8.11
CA LEU A 103 14.89 28.52 7.09
C LEU A 103 13.53 28.37 7.76
N GLU A 104 12.54 29.08 7.23
CA GLU A 104 11.16 29.03 7.72
C GLU A 104 10.19 28.59 6.62
N LEU A 105 9.35 27.61 6.95
CA LEU A 105 8.29 27.08 6.10
C LEU A 105 6.97 27.28 6.82
N ASP A 106 6.20 28.27 6.39
CA ASP A 106 4.85 28.52 6.89
C ASP A 106 3.84 27.54 6.27
N GLN A 107 2.65 27.44 6.86
CA GLN A 107 1.57 26.52 6.48
C GLN A 107 1.29 26.48 4.97
N GLU A 108 1.37 27.61 4.26
CA GLU A 108 1.12 27.71 2.82
C GLU A 108 2.08 26.84 1.96
N LYS A 109 3.25 26.52 2.49
CA LYS A 109 4.28 25.68 1.84
C LYS A 109 4.21 24.22 2.27
N LEU A 110 3.30 23.86 3.18
CA LEU A 110 3.22 22.55 3.80
C LEU A 110 1.97 21.80 3.34
N ASN A 111 2.08 20.47 3.27
CA ASN A 111 0.93 19.62 2.95
C ASN A 111 0.21 19.19 4.24
N ASN A 112 -1.12 19.04 4.14
CA ASN A 112 -1.99 18.65 5.23
C ASN A 112 -2.23 17.12 5.31
N PHE A 113 -1.20 16.30 5.06
CA PHE A 113 -1.34 14.83 5.03
C PHE A 113 -1.44 14.16 6.41
N PHE A 114 -1.25 14.89 7.50
CA PHE A 114 -1.39 14.35 8.87
C PHE A 114 -2.66 14.88 9.56
N CYS A 115 -3.51 15.54 8.79
CA CYS A 115 -4.59 16.38 9.29
C CYS A 115 -5.94 15.68 9.34
N ASN A 116 -6.17 14.57 8.63
CA ASN A 116 -7.45 13.87 8.68
C ASN A 116 -7.40 12.68 9.65
N PRO A 117 -8.56 12.31 10.25
CA PRO A 117 -8.65 11.11 11.06
C PRO A 117 -8.27 9.87 10.23
N LEU A 118 -7.16 9.25 10.61
CA LEU A 118 -6.71 7.97 10.08
C LEU A 118 -7.02 6.88 11.10
N ASP A 119 -7.68 5.81 10.66
CA ASP A 119 -7.75 4.56 11.42
C ASP A 119 -6.36 3.91 11.42
N PHE A 120 -5.49 4.41 12.31
CA PHE A 120 -4.09 4.02 12.43
C PHE A 120 -4.02 2.68 13.16
N ASP A 121 -4.18 1.61 12.40
CA ASP A 121 -4.20 0.24 12.92
C ASP A 121 -2.78 -0.35 12.91
N PHE A 122 -1.91 0.21 13.76
CA PHE A 122 -0.56 -0.33 13.98
C PHE A 122 -0.16 -0.21 15.45
N PRO A 123 0.36 -1.28 16.10
CA PRO A 123 0.62 -1.26 17.53
C PRO A 123 1.63 -0.19 17.94
N LYS A 124 1.22 0.67 18.88
CA LYS A 124 2.06 1.75 19.44
C LYS A 124 3.43 1.26 19.93
N GLU A 125 3.48 0.07 20.54
CA GLU A 125 4.72 -0.53 21.04
C GLU A 125 5.70 -0.90 19.92
N LYS A 126 5.18 -1.32 18.77
CA LYS A 126 5.98 -1.57 17.56
C LYS A 126 6.43 -0.26 16.93
N LEU A 127 5.57 0.77 16.97
CA LEU A 127 5.83 2.08 16.39
C LEU A 127 7.01 2.81 17.05
N GLU A 128 7.27 2.58 18.34
CA GLU A 128 8.41 3.20 19.02
C GLU A 128 9.76 2.84 18.37
N ASN A 129 9.84 1.68 17.73
CA ASN A 129 11.07 1.18 17.14
C ASN A 129 11.47 1.92 15.86
N ILE A 130 10.63 2.81 15.30
CA ILE A 130 11.00 3.60 14.12
C ILE A 130 12.24 4.48 14.37
N PHE A 131 12.49 4.87 15.61
CA PHE A 131 13.65 5.69 16.00
C PHE A 131 14.95 4.88 16.12
N GLU A 132 14.86 3.55 16.18
CA GLU A 132 16.01 2.64 16.14
C GLU A 132 16.38 2.22 14.71
N ILE A 133 15.59 2.62 13.71
CA ILE A 133 15.86 2.29 12.30
C ILE A 133 16.91 3.24 11.72
N GLU A 134 18.04 2.66 11.32
CA GLU A 134 19.05 3.29 10.46
C GLU A 134 18.48 3.48 9.03
N ASP A 135 18.70 4.63 8.40
CA ASP A 135 18.02 4.97 7.13
C ASP A 135 18.36 4.06 5.94
N SER A 136 19.50 3.35 5.94
CA SER A 136 19.78 2.30 4.94
C SER A 136 18.74 1.16 4.94
N LYS A 137 17.95 1.06 6.01
CA LYS A 137 16.98 -0.01 6.32
C LYS A 137 15.60 0.55 6.62
N ASN A 138 15.19 1.65 5.99
CA ASN A 138 13.93 2.36 6.24
C ASN A 138 12.65 1.65 5.74
N ARG A 139 12.64 0.32 5.66
CA ARG A 139 11.56 -0.46 5.04
C ARG A 139 10.22 -0.21 5.75
N LEU A 140 10.20 -0.24 7.08
CA LEU A 140 8.99 0.04 7.87
C LEU A 140 8.50 1.47 7.69
N VAL A 141 9.38 2.47 7.82
CA VAL A 141 9.01 3.89 7.70
C VAL A 141 8.47 4.18 6.30
N THR A 142 9.09 3.62 5.27
CA THR A 142 8.63 3.74 3.88
C THR A 142 7.24 3.12 3.68
N ALA A 143 7.00 1.93 4.24
CA ALA A 143 5.71 1.27 4.16
C ALA A 143 4.60 2.10 4.85
N LEU A 144 4.88 2.59 6.06
CA LEU A 144 3.98 3.46 6.82
C LEU A 144 3.71 4.78 6.09
N ALA A 145 4.72 5.39 5.48
CA ALA A 145 4.56 6.63 4.71
C ALA A 145 3.63 6.43 3.51
N TYR A 146 3.79 5.35 2.73
CA TYR A 146 2.87 5.04 1.63
C TYR A 146 1.47 4.71 2.11
N GLN A 147 1.33 4.04 3.26
CA GLN A 147 0.03 3.73 3.85
C GLN A 147 -0.72 5.01 4.27
N ILE A 148 -0.03 5.93 4.96
CA ILE A 148 -0.60 7.22 5.37
C ILE A 148 -0.96 8.06 4.14
N TYR A 149 -0.05 8.15 3.16
CA TYR A 149 -0.32 8.89 1.92
C TYR A 149 -1.56 8.29 1.22
N GLY A 150 -1.59 6.97 1.04
CA GLY A 150 -2.71 6.28 0.40
C GLY A 150 -4.04 6.51 1.12
N ALA A 151 -4.03 6.60 2.45
CA ALA A 151 -5.23 6.84 3.24
C ALA A 151 -5.75 8.29 3.15
N GLU A 152 -4.83 9.26 3.09
CA GLU A 152 -5.12 10.69 3.20
C GLU A 152 -5.33 11.38 1.84
N SER A 153 -4.89 10.72 0.75
CA SER A 153 -5.08 11.21 -0.62
C SER A 153 -6.55 11.42 -0.97
N GLN A 154 -6.89 12.67 -1.29
CA GLN A 154 -8.19 13.04 -1.87
C GLN A 154 -8.29 12.64 -3.35
N ASP A 155 -7.16 12.63 -4.06
CA ASP A 155 -7.10 12.14 -5.43
C ASP A 155 -7.20 10.61 -5.44
N THR A 156 -8.17 10.09 -6.19
CA THR A 156 -8.44 8.65 -6.26
C THR A 156 -7.27 7.87 -6.85
N PHE A 157 -6.56 8.45 -7.84
CA PHE A 157 -5.44 7.77 -8.47
C PHE A 157 -4.24 7.72 -7.53
N GLU A 158 -3.91 8.80 -6.83
CA GLU A 158 -2.87 8.82 -5.80
C GLU A 158 -3.20 7.89 -4.64
N ARG A 159 -4.47 7.85 -4.18
CA ARG A 159 -4.92 6.88 -3.18
C ARG A 159 -4.64 5.45 -3.64
N PHE A 160 -5.07 5.11 -4.84
CA PHE A 160 -4.82 3.78 -5.42
C PHE A 160 -3.32 3.48 -5.56
N ALA A 161 -2.56 4.43 -6.12
CA ALA A 161 -1.14 4.29 -6.39
C ALA A 161 -0.33 4.08 -5.11
N ASN A 162 -0.59 4.86 -4.06
CA ASN A 162 0.15 4.79 -2.81
C ASN A 162 -0.23 3.57 -1.98
N ASN A 163 -1.50 3.16 -1.97
CA ASN A 163 -1.89 1.87 -1.38
C ASN A 163 -1.22 0.68 -2.10
N TRP A 164 -1.12 0.73 -3.44
CA TRP A 164 -0.38 -0.28 -4.20
C TRP A 164 1.12 -0.25 -3.91
N ARG A 165 1.73 0.95 -3.82
CA ARG A 165 3.15 1.10 -3.48
C ARG A 165 3.45 0.52 -2.10
N CYS A 166 2.59 0.74 -1.11
CA CYS A 166 2.71 0.14 0.21
C CYS A 166 2.68 -1.40 0.11
N PHE A 167 1.65 -1.97 -0.52
CA PHE A 167 1.50 -3.41 -0.70
C PHE A 167 2.72 -4.03 -1.42
N ASN A 168 3.15 -3.39 -2.51
CA ASN A 168 4.31 -3.78 -3.31
C ASN A 168 5.61 -3.76 -2.52
N HIS A 169 5.83 -2.68 -1.78
CA HIS A 169 6.99 -2.54 -0.92
C HIS A 169 7.04 -3.64 0.15
N ILE A 170 5.91 -3.94 0.80
CA ILE A 170 5.84 -4.99 1.82
C ILE A 170 6.17 -6.35 1.21
N TYR A 171 5.50 -6.77 0.13
CA TYR A 171 5.74 -8.11 -0.43
C TYR A 171 7.14 -8.25 -1.04
N ASN A 172 7.75 -7.20 -1.57
CA ASN A 172 9.14 -7.27 -2.06
C ASN A 172 10.11 -7.42 -0.90
N CYS A 173 9.94 -6.64 0.17
CA CYS A 173 10.78 -6.74 1.36
C CYS A 173 10.70 -8.14 1.98
N VAL A 174 9.51 -8.75 2.03
CA VAL A 174 9.30 -10.08 2.64
C VAL A 174 9.88 -11.22 1.79
N ASN A 175 9.99 -11.04 0.48
CA ASN A 175 10.31 -12.11 -0.46
C ASN A 175 11.68 -11.99 -1.16
N GLY A 176 12.36 -10.83 -1.08
CA GLY A 176 13.68 -10.64 -1.68
C GLY A 176 13.65 -10.55 -3.21
N ASP A 177 12.96 -9.55 -3.75
CA ASP A 177 12.88 -9.23 -5.19
C ASP A 177 12.49 -10.43 -6.09
N THR A 178 11.29 -10.97 -5.82
CA THR A 178 10.65 -12.02 -6.65
C THR A 178 9.72 -11.41 -7.70
N SER A 179 9.22 -12.23 -8.64
CA SER A 179 8.18 -11.74 -9.56
C SER A 179 6.94 -11.27 -8.78
N ASP A 180 6.28 -10.21 -9.25
CA ASP A 180 5.05 -9.69 -8.60
C ASP A 180 4.02 -10.80 -8.34
N THR A 181 3.88 -11.75 -9.27
CA THR A 181 2.91 -12.84 -9.11
C THR A 181 3.29 -13.75 -7.95
N ASP A 182 4.55 -14.16 -7.87
CA ASP A 182 5.02 -15.09 -6.84
C ASP A 182 5.04 -14.42 -5.46
N GLY A 183 5.52 -13.18 -5.40
CA GLY A 183 5.59 -12.39 -4.16
C GLY A 183 4.23 -12.17 -3.52
N ILE A 184 3.24 -11.76 -4.35
CA ILE A 184 1.85 -11.59 -3.91
C ILE A 184 1.26 -12.91 -3.42
N GLN A 185 1.42 -13.99 -4.19
CA GLN A 185 0.85 -15.29 -3.82
C GLN A 185 1.44 -15.82 -2.52
N LYS A 186 2.74 -15.65 -2.31
CA LYS A 186 3.44 -16.12 -1.11
C LYS A 186 2.99 -15.39 0.14
N VAL A 187 2.89 -14.06 0.09
CA VAL A 187 2.41 -13.25 1.22
C VAL A 187 0.95 -13.56 1.54
N LEU A 188 0.08 -13.60 0.52
CA LEU A 188 -1.33 -13.87 0.74
C LEU A 188 -1.56 -15.27 1.32
N LYS A 189 -0.86 -16.29 0.81
CA LYS A 189 -0.92 -17.66 1.35
C LYS A 189 -0.44 -17.73 2.80
N ASP A 190 0.66 -17.05 3.13
CA ASP A 190 1.19 -17.04 4.49
C ASP A 190 0.19 -16.44 5.50
N VAL A 191 -0.47 -15.33 5.12
CA VAL A 191 -1.48 -14.69 5.98
C VAL A 191 -2.72 -15.57 6.14
N GLU A 192 -3.19 -16.16 5.04
CA GLU A 192 -4.30 -17.11 5.00
C GLU A 192 -4.11 -18.29 5.95
N GLU A 193 -2.92 -18.90 5.96
CA GLU A 193 -2.63 -20.11 6.74
C GLU A 193 -2.52 -19.85 8.25
N THR A 194 -2.38 -18.59 8.66
CA THR A 194 -1.99 -18.25 10.03
C THR A 194 -3.05 -17.48 10.81
N ASN A 195 -3.74 -16.52 10.18
CA ASN A 195 -4.75 -15.73 10.90
C ASN A 195 -5.84 -15.16 9.98
N LEU A 196 -6.79 -16.02 9.58
CA LEU A 196 -7.86 -15.63 8.65
C LEU A 196 -8.81 -14.57 9.23
N SER A 197 -8.95 -14.45 10.56
CA SER A 197 -9.84 -13.46 11.18
C SER A 197 -9.41 -12.02 10.90
N ASP A 198 -8.09 -11.78 10.84
CA ASP A 198 -7.53 -10.45 10.55
C ASP A 198 -7.85 -10.01 9.11
N LEU A 199 -8.20 -10.97 8.24
CA LEU A 199 -8.58 -10.72 6.86
C LEU A 199 -10.09 -10.51 6.67
N SER A 200 -10.89 -10.49 7.73
CA SER A 200 -12.36 -10.33 7.64
C SER A 200 -12.77 -9.09 6.83
N ASP A 201 -12.32 -7.90 7.22
CA ASP A 201 -12.55 -6.64 6.51
C ASP A 201 -12.17 -6.71 5.00
N PRO A 202 -10.90 -6.98 4.62
CA PRO A 202 -10.52 -6.99 3.21
C PRO A 202 -11.21 -8.10 2.41
N ILE A 203 -11.57 -9.23 3.03
CA ILE A 203 -12.35 -10.29 2.39
C ILE A 203 -13.78 -9.85 2.12
N GLU A 204 -14.46 -9.23 3.09
CA GLU A 204 -15.84 -8.78 2.93
C GLU A 204 -15.96 -7.70 1.85
N ILE A 205 -15.07 -6.71 1.86
CA ILE A 205 -15.04 -5.64 0.84
C ILE A 205 -14.73 -6.24 -0.54
N SER A 206 -13.79 -7.19 -0.62
CA SER A 206 -13.46 -7.89 -1.86
C SER A 206 -14.66 -8.69 -2.40
N LYS A 207 -15.40 -9.35 -1.52
CA LYS A 207 -16.60 -10.11 -1.89
C LYS A 207 -17.69 -9.19 -2.43
N GLU A 208 -17.95 -8.07 -1.76
CA GLU A 208 -18.88 -7.04 -2.25
C GLU A 208 -18.44 -6.52 -3.62
N PHE A 209 -17.18 -6.12 -3.74
CA PHE A 209 -16.61 -5.54 -4.96
C PHE A 209 -16.73 -6.48 -6.16
N ILE A 210 -16.24 -7.73 -6.05
CA ILE A 210 -16.32 -8.72 -7.14
C ILE A 210 -17.78 -9.08 -7.45
N ASN A 211 -18.67 -9.05 -6.46
CA ASN A 211 -20.08 -9.31 -6.70
C ASN A 211 -20.74 -8.21 -7.53
N ASN A 212 -20.38 -6.97 -7.28
CA ASN A 212 -20.95 -5.78 -7.93
C ASN A 212 -20.19 -5.35 -9.21
N LEU A 213 -18.99 -5.89 -9.47
CA LEU A 213 -18.23 -5.56 -10.67
C LEU A 213 -19.02 -5.95 -11.95
N PRO A 214 -19.20 -5.02 -12.91
CA PRO A 214 -19.96 -5.31 -14.12
C PRO A 214 -19.40 -6.52 -14.88
N LYS A 215 -20.29 -7.40 -15.35
CA LYS A 215 -19.91 -8.60 -16.10
C LYS A 215 -19.00 -8.28 -17.29
N THR A 216 -19.27 -7.19 -18.00
CA THR A 216 -18.46 -6.72 -19.14
C THR A 216 -17.05 -6.32 -18.73
N ARG A 217 -16.87 -5.69 -17.56
CA ARG A 217 -15.55 -5.34 -16.99
C ARG A 217 -14.77 -6.59 -16.61
N LEU A 218 -15.42 -7.49 -15.88
CA LEU A 218 -14.84 -8.77 -15.49
C LEU A 218 -14.43 -9.60 -16.73
N LEU A 219 -15.29 -9.68 -17.75
CA LEU A 219 -14.96 -10.31 -19.03
C LEU A 219 -13.78 -9.64 -19.75
N GLY A 220 -13.77 -8.31 -19.82
CA GLY A 220 -12.71 -7.55 -20.48
C GLY A 220 -11.35 -7.75 -19.81
N TRP A 221 -11.32 -7.80 -18.48
CA TRP A 221 -10.12 -8.18 -17.73
C TRP A 221 -9.72 -9.63 -17.95
N LEU A 222 -10.69 -10.54 -17.92
CA LEU A 222 -10.39 -11.95 -18.08
C LEU A 222 -9.91 -12.29 -19.52
N SER A 223 -10.26 -11.46 -20.51
CA SER A 223 -10.00 -11.69 -21.95
C SER A 223 -8.78 -10.95 -22.54
N GLN A 224 -7.89 -10.41 -21.70
CA GLN A 224 -6.85 -9.39 -22.02
C GLN A 224 -5.98 -9.59 -23.28
N LYS A 225 -5.88 -10.79 -23.86
CA LYS A 225 -5.04 -11.04 -25.05
C LYS A 225 -5.66 -12.06 -26.01
N ASN A 226 -6.80 -11.73 -26.63
CA ASN A 226 -7.45 -12.49 -27.71
C ASN A 226 -8.45 -13.58 -27.28
N ARG A 227 -9.15 -13.43 -26.13
CA ARG A 227 -10.04 -14.49 -25.63
C ARG A 227 -9.29 -15.85 -25.54
N ASN A 228 -8.01 -15.87 -25.20
CA ASN A 228 -7.27 -17.12 -25.08
C ASN A 228 -7.56 -17.77 -23.71
N LEU A 229 -8.14 -18.97 -23.71
CA LEU A 229 -8.46 -19.77 -22.53
C LEU A 229 -7.29 -19.96 -21.57
N ASP A 230 -6.05 -20.05 -22.06
CA ASP A 230 -4.86 -20.20 -21.21
C ASP A 230 -4.60 -18.95 -20.36
N SER A 231 -4.89 -17.76 -20.89
CA SER A 231 -4.83 -16.52 -20.11
C SER A 231 -5.85 -16.54 -18.96
N PHE A 232 -7.04 -17.12 -19.15
CA PHE A 232 -8.04 -17.28 -18.10
C PHE A 232 -7.61 -18.29 -17.04
N LYS A 233 -7.02 -19.42 -17.45
CA LYS A 233 -6.54 -20.45 -16.51
C LYS A 233 -5.46 -19.91 -15.58
N ASN A 234 -4.55 -19.11 -16.14
CA ASN A 234 -3.42 -18.54 -15.43
C ASN A 234 -3.77 -17.24 -14.66
N LEU A 235 -4.95 -16.67 -14.91
CA LEU A 235 -5.46 -15.49 -14.22
C LEU A 235 -5.71 -15.84 -12.74
N SER A 236 -4.86 -15.29 -11.87
CA SER A 236 -4.97 -15.38 -10.40
C SER A 236 -4.94 -16.79 -9.81
N GLY A 237 -4.63 -17.79 -10.63
CA GLY A 237 -4.73 -19.20 -10.28
C GLY A 237 -6.16 -19.66 -10.08
N ILE A 238 -7.09 -19.41 -11.02
CA ILE A 238 -8.47 -19.94 -10.96
C ILE A 238 -8.51 -21.46 -10.63
N GLU A 239 -7.52 -22.24 -11.06
CA GLU A 239 -7.41 -23.67 -10.69
C GLU A 239 -7.22 -23.94 -9.19
N ARG A 240 -6.76 -22.95 -8.41
CA ARG A 240 -6.53 -23.04 -6.96
C ARG A 240 -7.71 -22.55 -6.13
N MET A 241 -8.70 -21.91 -6.77
CA MET A 241 -9.89 -21.44 -6.08
C MET A 241 -10.66 -22.64 -5.52
N LYS A 242 -11.28 -22.44 -4.37
CA LYS A 242 -12.07 -23.41 -3.62
C LYS A 242 -13.52 -22.93 -3.45
N ASP A 243 -13.78 -21.63 -3.57
CA ASP A 243 -15.10 -21.05 -3.34
C ASP A 243 -16.08 -21.46 -4.43
N LYS A 244 -17.11 -22.19 -4.00
CA LYS A 244 -18.10 -22.78 -4.89
C LYS A 244 -18.89 -21.74 -5.67
N GLU A 245 -19.30 -20.65 -5.02
CA GLU A 245 -20.14 -19.63 -5.65
C GLU A 245 -19.32 -18.75 -6.61
N LEU A 246 -18.09 -18.40 -6.24
CA LEU A 246 -17.18 -17.67 -7.12
C LEU A 246 -16.80 -18.49 -8.35
N ILE A 247 -16.43 -19.76 -8.19
CA ILE A 247 -16.13 -20.65 -9.32
C ILE A 247 -17.33 -20.77 -10.25
N LYS A 248 -18.54 -20.96 -9.69
CA LYS A 248 -19.77 -20.99 -10.48
C LYS A 248 -19.96 -19.70 -11.27
N LYS A 249 -19.82 -18.54 -10.63
CA LYS A 249 -19.94 -17.22 -11.28
C LYS A 249 -18.93 -17.04 -12.41
N VAL A 250 -17.66 -17.40 -12.18
CA VAL A 250 -16.59 -17.33 -13.18
C VAL A 250 -16.88 -18.24 -14.38
N LYS A 251 -17.38 -19.46 -14.14
CA LYS A 251 -17.77 -20.40 -15.22
C LYS A 251 -18.95 -19.87 -16.03
N GLU A 252 -19.98 -19.35 -15.38
CA GLU A 252 -21.16 -18.75 -16.03
C GLU A 252 -20.79 -17.53 -16.89
N LEU A 253 -19.72 -16.82 -16.52
CA LEU A 253 -19.21 -15.69 -17.28
C LEU A 253 -18.39 -16.13 -18.49
N ILE A 254 -17.44 -17.07 -18.31
CA ILE A 254 -16.43 -17.40 -19.33
C ILE A 254 -16.95 -18.40 -20.36
N LEU A 255 -17.58 -19.50 -19.94
CA LEU A 255 -17.93 -20.60 -20.85
C LEU A 255 -18.82 -20.17 -22.04
N PRO A 256 -19.78 -19.24 -21.88
CA PRO A 256 -20.58 -18.74 -23.00
C PRO A 256 -19.79 -18.01 -24.09
N GLU A 257 -18.61 -17.46 -23.79
CA GLU A 257 -17.79 -16.73 -24.77
C GLU A 257 -17.09 -17.65 -25.78
N PHE A 258 -17.17 -18.98 -25.59
CA PHE A 258 -16.51 -20.00 -26.41
C PHE A 258 -17.49 -21.05 -27.00
N PRO A 259 -18.54 -20.62 -27.74
CA PRO A 259 -19.56 -21.54 -28.24
C PRO A 259 -19.01 -22.54 -29.29
N GLY A 260 -18.05 -22.13 -30.11
CA GLY A 260 -17.40 -23.02 -31.09
C GLY A 260 -16.63 -24.17 -30.43
N ILE A 261 -15.91 -23.88 -29.34
CA ILE A 261 -15.16 -24.90 -28.57
C ILE A 261 -16.12 -25.86 -27.86
N LYS A 262 -17.25 -25.35 -27.35
CA LYS A 262 -18.31 -26.19 -26.79
C LYS A 262 -18.87 -27.15 -27.85
N TYR A 263 -19.23 -26.63 -29.03
CA TYR A 263 -19.76 -27.41 -30.15
C TYR A 263 -18.78 -28.52 -30.59
N ASP A 264 -17.52 -28.16 -30.75
CA ASP A 264 -16.41 -29.06 -31.05
C ASP A 264 -16.31 -30.24 -30.07
N ILE A 265 -16.35 -29.95 -28.77
CA ILE A 265 -16.28 -30.95 -27.70
C ILE A 265 -17.51 -31.84 -27.71
N ASP A 266 -18.70 -31.28 -27.87
CA ASP A 266 -19.95 -32.02 -27.84
C ASP A 266 -20.10 -32.95 -29.08
N LYS A 267 -19.42 -32.64 -30.20
CA LYS A 267 -19.44 -33.45 -31.43
C LYS A 267 -18.19 -34.31 -31.69
N ASN A 268 -17.17 -34.23 -30.85
CA ASN A 268 -15.84 -34.84 -31.10
C ASN A 268 -15.23 -34.42 -32.47
N ASP A 269 -15.47 -33.17 -32.89
CA ASP A 269 -14.97 -32.60 -34.15
C ASP A 269 -13.82 -31.64 -33.85
N ASP A 270 -12.72 -31.63 -34.63
CA ASP A 270 -11.47 -30.86 -34.41
C ASP A 270 -11.41 -29.49 -35.13
N LYS A 271 -12.56 -28.97 -35.56
CA LYS A 271 -12.64 -27.92 -36.58
C LYS A 271 -12.40 -26.47 -36.12
N TYR A 272 -12.82 -26.07 -34.92
CA TYR A 272 -12.83 -24.64 -34.52
C TYR A 272 -11.80 -24.24 -33.45
N SER A 273 -11.07 -25.18 -32.85
CA SER A 273 -10.15 -24.89 -31.75
C SER A 273 -8.94 -25.81 -31.73
N ASN A 274 -7.77 -25.24 -31.44
CA ASN A 274 -6.57 -26.03 -31.24
C ASN A 274 -6.72 -26.94 -30.00
N ARG A 275 -5.95 -28.04 -29.96
CA ARG A 275 -6.02 -29.04 -28.88
C ARG A 275 -5.81 -28.46 -27.48
N GLU A 276 -5.01 -27.40 -27.37
CA GLU A 276 -4.67 -26.75 -26.11
C GLU A 276 -5.87 -25.98 -25.54
N GLU A 277 -6.52 -25.15 -26.35
CA GLU A 277 -7.74 -24.42 -25.99
C GLU A 277 -8.85 -25.37 -25.53
N ARG A 278 -9.06 -26.48 -26.23
CA ARG A 278 -10.04 -27.51 -25.79
C ARG A 278 -9.70 -28.09 -24.43
N ASN A 279 -8.44 -28.37 -24.18
CA ASN A 279 -7.98 -28.91 -22.91
C ASN A 279 -8.22 -27.91 -21.77
N VAL A 280 -7.93 -26.63 -22.01
CA VAL A 280 -8.17 -25.58 -21.01
C VAL A 280 -9.66 -25.36 -20.78
N TYR A 281 -10.49 -25.35 -21.83
CA TYR A 281 -11.96 -25.28 -21.71
C TYR A 281 -12.50 -26.44 -20.86
N LYS A 282 -12.06 -27.67 -21.13
CA LYS A 282 -12.44 -28.85 -20.33
C LYS A 282 -12.02 -28.71 -18.88
N LYS A 283 -10.83 -28.17 -18.59
CA LYS A 283 -10.37 -27.90 -17.23
C LYS A 283 -11.28 -26.88 -16.53
N ILE A 284 -11.54 -25.72 -17.14
CA ILE A 284 -12.44 -24.70 -16.59
C ILE A 284 -13.85 -25.27 -16.36
N ARG A 285 -14.39 -26.01 -17.32
CA ARG A 285 -15.71 -26.66 -17.20
C ARG A 285 -15.77 -27.64 -16.03
N ARG A 286 -14.67 -28.33 -15.72
CA ARG A 286 -14.54 -29.31 -14.63
C ARG A 286 -14.14 -28.70 -13.29
N LEU A 287 -13.87 -27.40 -13.20
CA LEU A 287 -13.64 -26.75 -11.92
C LEU A 287 -14.89 -26.89 -11.05
N GLU A 288 -14.69 -27.42 -9.86
CA GLU A 288 -15.71 -27.60 -8.83
C GLU A 288 -15.14 -27.03 -7.54
N GLY A 289 -15.84 -26.06 -6.95
CA GLY A 289 -15.48 -25.55 -5.64
C GLY A 289 -15.83 -26.55 -4.56
N SER A 290 -15.03 -26.58 -3.50
CA SER A 290 -15.13 -27.53 -2.40
C SER A 290 -15.87 -26.98 -1.18
N GLY A 291 -16.17 -25.68 -1.12
CA GLY A 291 -16.91 -25.08 0.00
C GLY A 291 -17.10 -23.56 -0.10
N ASN A 292 -17.46 -22.95 1.04
CA ASN A 292 -17.40 -21.50 1.22
C ASN A 292 -15.95 -21.13 1.54
N TYR A 293 -15.32 -20.36 0.66
CA TYR A 293 -13.90 -20.02 0.77
C TYR A 293 -13.67 -18.55 0.40
N PRO A 294 -14.11 -17.62 1.26
CA PRO A 294 -14.23 -16.22 0.89
C PRO A 294 -12.88 -15.54 0.60
N PHE A 295 -11.76 -16.15 1.02
CA PHE A 295 -10.41 -15.71 0.67
C PHE A 295 -10.15 -15.64 -0.86
N ASP A 296 -10.81 -16.48 -1.66
CA ASP A 296 -10.66 -16.42 -3.12
C ASP A 296 -11.10 -15.08 -3.71
N TYR A 297 -12.07 -14.40 -3.07
CA TYR A 297 -12.49 -13.07 -3.48
C TYR A 297 -11.37 -12.03 -3.26
N LEU A 298 -10.62 -12.13 -2.17
CA LEU A 298 -9.45 -11.28 -1.92
C LEU A 298 -8.37 -11.55 -2.96
N LEU A 299 -8.03 -12.82 -3.21
CA LEU A 299 -7.06 -13.20 -4.25
C LEU A 299 -7.43 -12.62 -5.63
N LEU A 300 -8.70 -12.74 -6.02
CA LEU A 300 -9.19 -12.22 -7.28
C LEU A 300 -9.14 -10.69 -7.32
N THR A 301 -9.49 -10.02 -6.22
CA THR A 301 -9.47 -8.56 -6.12
C THR A 301 -8.04 -8.02 -6.21
N ILE A 302 -7.05 -8.63 -5.56
CA ILE A 302 -5.64 -8.22 -5.67
C ILE A 302 -5.12 -8.43 -7.09
N ALA A 303 -5.50 -9.51 -7.76
CA ALA A 303 -5.13 -9.71 -9.14
C ALA A 303 -5.80 -8.70 -10.09
N TYR A 304 -7.05 -8.32 -9.82
CA TYR A 304 -7.73 -7.25 -10.56
C TYR A 304 -7.04 -5.90 -10.35
N THR A 305 -6.64 -5.62 -9.12
CA THR A 305 -5.91 -4.42 -8.72
C THR A 305 -4.57 -4.33 -9.46
N LYS A 306 -3.80 -5.43 -9.52
CA LYS A 306 -2.56 -5.52 -10.32
C LYS A 306 -2.82 -5.22 -11.79
N TYR A 307 -3.92 -5.73 -12.31
CA TYR A 307 -4.36 -5.47 -13.68
C TYR A 307 -4.63 -3.98 -13.92
N LEU A 308 -5.44 -3.34 -13.06
CA LEU A 308 -5.71 -1.90 -13.14
C LEU A 308 -4.40 -1.10 -13.07
N ARG A 309 -3.51 -1.44 -12.12
CA ARG A 309 -2.20 -0.81 -11.98
C ARG A 309 -1.43 -0.85 -13.29
N ASN A 310 -1.32 -2.01 -13.92
CA ASN A 310 -0.62 -2.13 -15.20
C ASN A 310 -1.25 -1.26 -16.29
N LYS A 311 -2.57 -1.22 -16.39
CA LYS A 311 -3.23 -0.40 -17.42
C LYS A 311 -3.06 1.10 -17.22
N TYR A 312 -3.16 1.59 -15.99
CA TYR A 312 -3.01 3.02 -15.72
C TYR A 312 -1.54 3.45 -15.69
N PHE A 313 -0.65 2.68 -15.07
CA PHE A 313 0.76 3.08 -14.91
C PHE A 313 1.56 2.97 -16.20
N HIS A 314 1.19 2.05 -17.10
CA HIS A 314 1.80 1.95 -18.44
C HIS A 314 1.10 2.84 -19.48
N GLY A 315 0.17 3.73 -19.06
CA GLY A 315 -0.48 4.69 -19.93
C GLY A 315 -1.41 4.07 -20.98
N GLU A 316 -1.82 2.81 -20.80
CA GLU A 316 -2.77 2.16 -21.70
C GLU A 316 -4.17 2.77 -21.54
N TYR A 317 -4.52 3.21 -20.33
CA TYR A 317 -5.76 3.91 -20.03
C TYR A 317 -5.50 5.41 -19.79
N ARG A 318 -6.27 6.25 -20.50
CA ARG A 318 -6.34 7.69 -20.24
C ARG A 318 -7.14 7.92 -18.96
N SER A 319 -6.76 8.90 -18.14
CA SER A 319 -7.51 9.23 -16.93
C SER A 319 -8.85 9.87 -17.30
N PRO A 320 -10.00 9.20 -17.05
CA PRO A 320 -11.32 9.77 -17.30
C PRO A 320 -11.64 10.95 -16.37
N GLN A 321 -10.89 11.06 -15.27
CA GLN A 321 -11.01 12.09 -14.23
C GLN A 321 -10.73 13.50 -14.75
N LEU A 322 -10.02 13.62 -15.89
CA LEU A 322 -9.82 14.88 -16.58
C LEU A 322 -11.16 15.49 -17.07
N ILE A 323 -12.19 14.67 -17.24
CA ILE A 323 -13.48 15.09 -17.82
C ILE A 323 -14.63 14.84 -16.82
N PHE A 324 -14.61 13.73 -16.10
CA PHE A 324 -15.73 13.29 -15.26
C PHE A 324 -15.35 13.21 -13.79
N LYS A 325 -16.14 13.88 -12.93
CA LYS A 325 -15.99 13.85 -11.47
C LYS A 325 -16.26 12.46 -10.87
N ASP A 326 -17.25 11.76 -11.41
CA ASP A 326 -17.64 10.42 -10.98
C ASP A 326 -17.76 9.50 -12.20
N ASN A 327 -17.19 8.30 -12.10
CA ASN A 327 -17.29 7.28 -13.13
C ASN A 327 -16.98 5.89 -12.56
N ASP A 328 -17.38 4.83 -13.27
CA ASP A 328 -17.19 3.45 -12.82
C ASP A 328 -15.70 3.12 -12.54
N ILE A 329 -14.77 3.71 -13.30
CA ILE A 329 -13.34 3.51 -13.11
C ILE A 329 -12.87 4.07 -11.77
N LEU A 330 -13.34 5.26 -11.39
CA LEU A 330 -13.06 5.86 -10.09
C LEU A 330 -13.57 4.97 -8.96
N ASN A 331 -14.78 4.44 -9.10
CA ASN A 331 -15.36 3.52 -8.13
C ASN A 331 -14.52 2.23 -8.00
N GLU A 332 -14.06 1.67 -9.12
CA GLU A 332 -13.18 0.50 -9.13
C GLU A 332 -11.82 0.79 -8.45
N LEU A 333 -11.18 1.92 -8.76
CA LEU A 333 -9.92 2.33 -8.13
C LEU A 333 -10.10 2.56 -6.63
N ASN A 334 -11.20 3.18 -6.23
CA ASN A 334 -11.52 3.45 -4.82
C ASN A 334 -11.75 2.16 -4.04
N LYS A 335 -12.55 1.24 -4.57
CA LYS A 335 -12.83 -0.04 -3.90
C LYS A 335 -11.60 -0.94 -3.83
N THR A 336 -10.78 -0.99 -4.87
CA THR A 336 -9.52 -1.74 -4.82
C THR A 336 -8.50 -1.11 -3.88
N ALA A 337 -8.44 0.22 -3.80
CA ALA A 337 -7.61 0.93 -2.82
C ALA A 337 -8.06 0.67 -1.38
N GLU A 338 -9.37 0.66 -1.11
CA GLU A 338 -9.95 0.34 0.20
C GLU A 338 -9.55 -1.08 0.66
N VAL A 339 -9.65 -2.07 -0.24
CA VAL A 339 -9.19 -3.44 0.03
C VAL A 339 -7.69 -3.49 0.35
N LEU A 340 -6.86 -2.81 -0.46
CA LEU A 340 -5.42 -2.75 -0.22
C LEU A 340 -5.11 -2.07 1.11
N GLN A 341 -5.78 -0.97 1.44
CA GLN A 341 -5.54 -0.21 2.66
C GLN A 341 -5.75 -1.09 3.91
N LYS A 342 -6.86 -1.84 3.95
CA LYS A 342 -7.15 -2.78 5.04
C LYS A 342 -6.16 -3.93 5.08
N LEU A 343 -5.84 -4.51 3.92
CA LEU A 343 -4.83 -5.57 3.83
C LEU A 343 -3.44 -5.08 4.29
N ASN A 344 -3.03 -3.88 3.91
CA ASN A 344 -1.72 -3.33 4.24
C ASN A 344 -1.51 -3.21 5.75
N TRP A 345 -2.52 -2.85 6.54
CA TRP A 345 -2.42 -2.83 8.00
C TRP A 345 -2.14 -4.23 8.57
N VAL A 346 -2.89 -5.24 8.11
CA VAL A 346 -2.65 -6.65 8.49
C VAL A 346 -1.21 -7.07 8.15
N LEU A 347 -0.73 -6.72 6.95
CA LEU A 347 0.60 -7.09 6.50
C LEU A 347 1.73 -6.33 7.22
N LEU A 348 1.52 -5.04 7.52
CA LEU A 348 2.44 -4.21 8.30
C LEU A 348 2.64 -4.82 9.68
N ASP A 349 1.56 -5.18 10.37
CA ASP A 349 1.63 -5.76 11.70
C ASP A 349 2.32 -7.14 11.69
N ARG A 350 1.91 -8.00 10.74
CA ARG A 350 2.43 -9.36 10.57
C ARG A 350 3.91 -9.37 10.23
N TYR A 351 4.33 -8.56 9.27
CA TYR A 351 5.70 -8.53 8.78
C TYR A 351 6.56 -7.47 9.42
N TYR A 352 6.07 -6.84 10.50
CA TYR A 352 6.81 -5.85 11.28
C TYR A 352 8.27 -6.26 11.50
N GLN A 353 8.52 -7.49 11.98
CA GLN A 353 9.88 -7.97 12.24
C GLN A 353 10.74 -8.03 10.96
N LYS A 354 10.18 -8.39 9.80
CA LYS A 354 10.94 -8.39 8.53
C LYS A 354 11.19 -6.98 7.99
N LEU A 355 10.24 -6.08 8.23
CA LEU A 355 10.36 -4.67 7.87
C LEU A 355 11.31 -3.90 8.82
N TYR A 356 11.56 -4.44 10.02
CA TYR A 356 12.42 -3.87 11.04
C TYR A 356 13.81 -4.51 11.13
N VAL A 357 13.92 -5.84 11.12
CA VAL A 357 15.11 -6.60 11.62
C VAL A 357 16.12 -6.99 10.54
N GLU A 358 15.75 -7.10 9.26
CA GLU A 358 16.69 -7.58 8.24
C GLU A 358 17.75 -6.53 7.86
N ASN A 359 18.74 -6.37 8.75
CA ASN A 359 20.18 -6.18 8.52
C ASN A 359 20.89 -5.72 9.82
N PHE A 360 20.58 -6.31 10.98
CA PHE A 360 21.51 -6.22 12.13
C PHE A 360 22.50 -7.39 12.12
#